data_AF-A0A354GVC0-F1
#
_entry.id   AF-A0A354GVC0-F1
#
_cell.length_a   1.000
_cell.length_b   1.000
_cell.length_c   1.000
_cell.angle_alpha   90.00
_cell.angle_beta   90.00
_cell.angle_gamma   90.00
#
_symmetry.space_group_name_H-M   'P 1'
#
loop_
_entity.id
_entity.type
_entity.pdbx_description
1 polymer ?
#
loop_
_entity_poly.entity_id
_entity_poly.type
_entity_poly.pdbx_seq_one_letter_code
_entity_poly.pdbx_strand_id
1 'polypeptide(L)'
;MRNLTVVVCSVLFAGLAWAQPSPVAEKEPATPEALKAEIEALKVAKVAWREIAWKSCLLEGLKESREKKKPVLLWIFIDRPIDDARC
;
A
#
# COMPACT_ATOMS: atom_id res chain seq x y z
N MET A 1 21.73 -28.16 29.30
CA MET A 1 21.36 -28.33 27.87
C MET A 1 19.90 -28.75 27.69
N ARG A 2 19.42 -29.82 28.36
CA ARG A 2 18.01 -30.29 28.27
C ARG A 2 16.95 -29.21 28.53
N ASN A 3 17.16 -28.35 29.52
CA ASN A 3 16.20 -27.30 29.88
C ASN A 3 16.16 -26.14 28.87
N LEU A 4 17.27 -25.88 28.16
CA LEU A 4 17.33 -24.85 27.13
C LEU A 4 16.56 -25.30 25.88
N THR A 5 16.69 -26.58 25.50
CA THR A 5 15.97 -27.16 24.36
C THR A 5 14.45 -27.16 24.59
N VAL A 6 14.00 -27.46 25.81
CA VAL A 6 12.56 -27.44 26.16
C VAL A 6 12.00 -26.03 26.03
N VAL A 7 12.70 -25.02 26.55
CA VAL A 7 12.25 -23.61 26.47
C VAL A 7 12.17 -23.14 25.01
N VAL A 8 13.17 -23.46 24.18
CA VAL A 8 13.18 -23.08 22.76
C VAL A 8 12.02 -23.75 22.00
N CYS A 9 11.77 -25.04 22.24
CA CYS A 9 10.62 -25.72 21.65
C CYS A 9 9.28 -25.12 22.11
N SER A 10 9.13 -24.79 23.39
CA SER A 10 7.89 -24.18 23.91
C SER A 10 7.59 -22.81 23.29
N VAL A 11 8.61 -21.98 23.06
CA VAL A 11 8.44 -20.67 22.41
C VAL A 11 8.09 -20.80 20.92
N LEU A 12 8.69 -21.77 20.23
CA LEU A 12 8.38 -22.06 18.82
C LEU A 12 6.93 -22.52 18.62
N PHE A 13 6.41 -23.38 19.50
CA PHE A 13 5.02 -23.84 19.41
C PHE A 13 4.00 -22.76 19.79
N ALA A 14 4.34 -21.82 20.67
CA ALA A 14 3.47 -20.69 21.00
C ALA A 14 3.28 -19.72 19.81
N GLY A 15 4.32 -19.52 18.98
CA GLY A 15 4.22 -18.70 17.77
C GLY A 15 3.31 -19.29 16.69
N LEU A 16 3.25 -20.62 16.58
CA LEU A 16 2.37 -21.32 15.63
C LEU A 16 0.90 -21.27 16.05
N ALA A 17 0.60 -21.21 17.35
CA ALA A 17 -0.77 -21.13 17.85
C ALA A 17 -1.45 -19.77 17.61
N TRP A 18 -0.67 -18.72 17.32
CA TRP A 18 -1.18 -17.36 17.03
C TRP A 18 -1.23 -17.02 15.54
N ALA A 19 -0.80 -17.93 14.66
CA ALA A 19 -1.08 -17.84 13.23
C ALA A 19 -2.52 -18.33 12.96
N GLN A 20 -3.52 -17.70 13.60
CA GLN A 20 -4.91 -17.87 13.18
C GLN A 20 -5.01 -17.32 11.74
N PRO A 21 -5.50 -18.10 10.77
CA PRO A 21 -5.86 -17.53 9.48
C PRO A 21 -6.85 -16.40 9.74
N SER A 22 -6.61 -15.25 9.11
CA SER A 22 -7.54 -14.11 9.19
C SER A 22 -8.95 -14.65 8.90
N PRO A 23 -9.98 -14.31 9.69
CA PRO A 23 -11.35 -14.71 9.38
C PRO A 23 -11.72 -14.00 8.07
N VAL A 24 -11.45 -14.66 6.95
CA VAL A 24 -11.99 -14.27 5.66
C VAL A 24 -13.45 -14.65 5.78
N ALA A 25 -14.29 -13.65 6.06
CA ALA A 25 -15.72 -13.81 5.96
C ALA A 25 -16.01 -14.44 4.60
N GLU A 26 -16.61 -15.63 4.58
CA GLU A 26 -17.14 -16.24 3.36
C GLU A 26 -18.21 -15.30 2.82
N LYS A 27 -17.80 -14.41 1.91
CA LYS A 27 -18.73 -13.58 1.15
C LYS A 27 -19.43 -14.49 0.16
N GLU A 28 -20.76 -14.56 0.27
CA GLU A 28 -21.59 -15.09 -0.81
C GLU A 28 -21.21 -14.44 -2.16
N PRO A 29 -21.31 -15.17 -3.28
CA PRO A 29 -20.99 -14.62 -4.59
C PRO A 29 -21.91 -13.42 -4.88
N ALA A 30 -21.37 -12.21 -4.74
CA ALA A 30 -22.11 -10.98 -4.92
C ALA A 30 -22.53 -10.82 -6.39
N THR A 31 -23.80 -10.48 -6.62
CA THR A 31 -24.26 -10.10 -7.96
C THR A 31 -23.49 -8.87 -8.45
N PRO A 32 -23.38 -8.63 -9.77
CA PRO A 32 -22.70 -7.45 -10.30
C PRO A 32 -23.19 -6.13 -9.69
N GLU A 33 -24.48 -6.04 -9.39
CA GLU A 33 -25.11 -4.86 -8.77
C GLU A 33 -24.67 -4.69 -7.32
N ALA A 34 -24.61 -5.77 -6.54
CA ALA A 34 -24.15 -5.74 -5.16
C ALA A 34 -22.66 -5.35 -5.09
N LEU A 35 -21.83 -5.86 -6.01
CA LEU A 35 -20.43 -5.47 -6.13
C LEU A 35 -20.28 -3.99 -6.49
N LYS A 36 -21.08 -3.49 -7.43
CA LYS A 36 -21.05 -2.07 -7.81
C LYS A 36 -21.41 -1.18 -6.63
N ALA A 37 -22.45 -1.52 -5.87
CA ALA A 37 -22.85 -0.77 -4.68
C ALA A 37 -21.74 -0.76 -3.62
N GLU A 38 -21.06 -1.89 -3.41
CA GLU A 38 -19.93 -1.98 -2.50
C GLU A 38 -18.74 -1.11 -2.96
N ILE A 39 -18.40 -1.17 -4.25
CA ILE A 39 -17.32 -0.35 -4.82
C ILE A 39 -17.63 1.14 -4.63
N GLU A 40 -18.85 1.59 -4.92
CA GLU A 40 -19.24 2.98 -4.70
C GLU A 40 -19.18 3.37 -3.22
N ALA A 41 -19.54 2.47 -2.30
CA ALA A 41 -19.45 2.72 -0.87
C ALA A 41 -17.99 2.83 -0.37
N LEU A 42 -17.06 2.09 -0.99
CA LEU A 42 -15.63 2.13 -0.65
C LEU A 42 -14.90 3.33 -1.25
N LYS A 43 -15.47 4.01 -2.25
CA LYS A 43 -14.85 5.18 -2.86
C LYS A 43 -14.82 6.34 -1.87
N VAL A 44 -13.61 6.80 -1.57
CA VAL A 44 -13.41 8.03 -0.81
C VAL A 44 -13.66 9.21 -1.74
N ALA A 45 -14.61 10.08 -1.40
CA ALA A 45 -15.01 11.22 -2.23
C ALA A 45 -13.85 12.21 -2.47
N LYS A 46 -12.95 12.36 -1.49
CA LYS A 46 -11.79 13.25 -1.58
C LYS A 46 -10.52 12.48 -1.29
N VAL A 47 -9.68 12.35 -2.31
CA VAL A 47 -8.43 11.60 -2.22
C VAL A 47 -7.29 12.62 -2.07
N ALA A 48 -6.77 12.78 -0.86
CA ALA A 48 -5.83 13.86 -0.50
C ALA A 48 -4.60 13.96 -1.43
N TRP A 49 -4.06 12.83 -1.89
CA TRP A 49 -2.90 12.84 -2.77
C TRP A 49 -3.22 13.42 -4.16
N ARG A 50 -4.48 13.42 -4.61
CA ARG A 50 -4.89 14.05 -5.88
C ARG A 50 -4.97 15.57 -5.79
N GLU A 51 -5.08 16.13 -4.58
CA GLU A 51 -5.12 17.57 -4.35
C GLU A 51 -3.72 18.20 -4.30
N ILE A 52 -2.66 17.38 -4.25
CA ILE A 52 -1.27 17.85 -4.28
C ILE A 52 -0.95 18.35 -5.69
N ALA A 53 -0.38 19.55 -5.78
CA ALA A 53 0.14 20.12 -7.02
C ALA A 53 1.46 19.44 -7.42
N TRP A 54 1.38 18.20 -7.90
CA TRP A 54 2.52 17.39 -8.31
C TRP A 54 3.33 18.08 -9.43
N LYS A 55 4.66 17.95 -9.35
CA LYS A 55 5.53 18.28 -10.47
C LYS A 55 5.49 17.15 -11.50
N SER A 56 5.25 17.50 -12.76
CA SER A 56 5.26 16.54 -13.86
C SER A 56 6.67 16.16 -14.29
N CYS A 57 7.65 17.07 -14.16
CA CYS A 57 9.04 16.78 -14.46
C CYS A 57 9.86 16.52 -13.18
N LEU A 58 10.57 15.38 -13.16
CA LEU A 58 11.38 14.94 -12.02
C LEU A 58 12.44 15.98 -11.63
N LEU A 59 13.13 16.55 -12.64
CA LEU A 59 14.23 17.48 -12.41
C LEU A 59 13.77 18.76 -11.71
N GLU A 60 12.57 19.25 -12.01
CA GLU A 60 11.98 20.40 -11.32
C GLU A 60 11.67 20.09 -9.86
N GLY A 61 11.10 18.91 -9.58
CA GLY A 61 10.85 18.46 -8.21
C GLY A 61 12.14 18.34 -7.38
N LEU A 62 13.20 17.78 -7.98
CA LEU A 62 14.51 17.66 -7.34
C LEU A 62 15.17 19.03 -7.10
N LYS A 63 15.08 19.94 -8.08
CA LYS A 63 15.56 21.32 -7.93
C LYS A 63 14.84 22.02 -6.78
N GLU A 64 13.51 21.99 -6.76
CA GLU A 64 12.70 22.62 -5.71
C GLU A 64 12.99 22.02 -4.32
N SER A 65 13.13 20.70 -4.23
CA SER A 65 13.50 20.02 -2.99
C SER A 65 14.85 20.50 -2.46
N ARG A 66 15.86 20.63 -3.34
CA ARG A 66 17.18 21.15 -2.99
C ARG A 66 17.09 22.58 -2.47
N GLU A 67 16.38 23.46 -3.19
CA GLU A 67 16.21 24.87 -2.84
C GLU A 67 15.51 25.03 -1.49
N LYS A 68 14.43 24.26 -1.26
CA LYS A 68 13.63 24.32 -0.04
C LYS A 68 14.18 23.48 1.11
N LYS A 69 15.23 22.68 0.87
CA LYS A 69 15.80 21.70 1.81
C LYS A 69 14.75 20.77 2.41
N LYS A 70 13.82 20.30 1.57
CA LYS A 70 12.72 19.40 1.97
C LYS A 70 12.90 18.01 1.33
N PRO A 71 12.52 16.92 2.03
CA PRO A 71 12.52 15.59 1.44
C PRO A 71 11.54 15.51 0.26
N VAL A 72 11.80 14.60 -0.67
CA VAL A 72 10.96 14.34 -1.85
C VAL A 72 10.09 13.11 -1.60
N LEU A 73 8.80 13.23 -1.90
CA LEU A 73 7.92 12.08 -2.16
C LEU A 73 7.85 11.89 -3.67
N LEU A 74 8.32 10.75 -4.17
CA LEU A 74 8.35 10.44 -5.59
C LEU A 74 7.30 9.39 -5.92
N TRP A 75 6.38 9.72 -6.83
CA TRP A 75 5.37 8.80 -7.37
C TRP A 75 5.72 8.47 -8.82
N ILE A 76 6.07 7.22 -9.09
CA ILE A 76 6.47 6.75 -10.42
C ILE A 76 5.35 5.88 -11.00
N PHE A 77 4.83 6.26 -12.16
CA PHE A 77 4.02 5.37 -13.00
C PHE A 77 4.94 4.71 -14.03
N ILE A 78 5.00 3.37 -14.02
CA ILE A 78 5.99 2.60 -14.79
C ILE A 78 5.48 2.32 -16.22
N ASP A 79 4.17 2.37 -16.46
CA ASP A 79 3.53 2.13 -17.77
C ASP A 79 3.31 3.41 -18.59
N ARG A 80 4.34 4.25 -18.74
CA ARG A 80 4.24 5.42 -19.63
C ARG A 80 4.56 5.04 -21.07
N PRO A 81 3.84 5.61 -22.07
CA PRO A 81 4.23 5.50 -23.47
C PRO A 81 5.67 5.99 -23.70
N ILE A 82 6.38 5.35 -24.63
CA ILE A 82 7.79 5.67 -24.93
C ILE A 82 7.97 7.09 -25.50
N ASP A 83 6.91 7.66 -26.05
CA ASP A 83 6.81 8.99 -26.65
C ASP A 83 6.24 10.04 -25.68
N ASP A 84 6.11 9.74 -24.38
CA ASP A 84 5.62 10.69 -23.39
C ASP A 84 6.60 11.85 -23.18
N ALA A 85 6.36 12.94 -23.91
CA ALA A 85 7.14 14.18 -23.88
C ALA A 85 6.96 15.01 -22.60
N ARG A 86 6.31 14.48 -21.54
CA ARG A 86 6.21 15.18 -20.25
C ARG A 86 7.52 15.05 -19.47
N CYS A 87 8.44 15.94 -19.80
CA CYS A 87 9.39 16.71 -18.99
C CYS A 87 9.67 17.97 -19.83
#